data_AF-A0A088EZG9-F1
#
_entry.id   AF-A0A088EZG9-F1
#
_cell.length_a   1.000
_cell.length_b   1.000
_cell.length_c   1.000
_cell.angle_alpha   90.00
_cell.angle_beta   90.00
_cell.angle_gamma   90.00
#
_symmetry.space_group_name_H-M   'P 1'
#
loop_
_entity.id
_entity.type
_entity.pdbx_description
1 polymer ?
#
loop_
_entity_poly.entity_id
_entity_poly.type
_entity_poly.pdbx_seq_one_letter_code
_entity_poly.pdbx_strand_id
1 'polypeptide(L)' 'MALFNFTGTDPSQPSHYSLATTTPTCPPPTQQMCTLQAMNDGANNPVITDALKNEIINSLQNEINGLNVSLKSR' A
#
# COMPACT_ATOMS: atom_id res chain seq x y z
N MET A 1 -10.87 7.25 -4.59
CA MET A 1 -9.70 6.61 -3.94
C MET A 1 -8.46 7.02 -4.72
N ALA A 2 -7.36 7.26 -4.01
CA ALA A 2 -6.08 7.60 -4.59
C ALA A 2 -5.12 6.43 -4.43
N LEU A 3 -4.17 6.30 -5.36
CA LEU A 3 -3.10 5.32 -5.28
C LEU A 3 -1.93 5.97 -4.54
N PHE A 4 -1.34 5.22 -3.62
CA PHE A 4 -0.20 5.64 -2.85
C PHE A 4 0.94 4.66 -3.02
N ASN A 5 2.12 5.18 -3.30
CA ASN A 5 3.33 4.38 -3.45
C ASN A 5 4.00 4.22 -2.10
N PHE A 6 4.34 2.99 -1.74
CA PHE A 6 5.05 2.70 -0.50
C PHE A 6 6.54 2.99 -0.68
N THR A 7 7.07 3.93 0.11
CA THR A 7 8.46 4.40 0.03
C THR A 7 9.25 4.16 1.31
N GLY A 8 8.59 3.63 2.34
CA GLY A 8 9.17 3.47 3.66
C GLY A 8 9.42 2.03 4.09
N THR A 9 9.40 1.84 5.41
CA THR A 9 9.64 0.54 6.07
C THR A 9 8.38 -0.01 6.73
N ASP A 10 7.48 0.86 7.19
CA ASP A 10 6.24 0.48 7.88
C ASP A 10 4.99 0.72 7.03
N PRO A 11 4.37 -0.33 6.47
CA PRO A 11 3.21 -0.20 5.60
C PRO A 11 1.91 0.10 6.36
N SER A 12 1.90 0.01 7.68
CA SER A 12 0.81 0.52 8.50
C SER A 12 0.92 2.01 8.81
N GLN A 13 2.03 2.66 8.47
CA GLN A 13 2.21 4.08 8.71
C GLN A 13 1.92 4.90 7.44
N PRO A 14 0.94 5.81 7.47
CA PRO A 14 0.55 6.59 6.29
C PRO A 14 1.65 7.57 5.84
N SER A 15 2.55 7.98 6.73
CA SER A 15 3.73 8.82 6.43
C SER A 15 4.76 8.13 5.52
N HIS A 16 4.73 6.80 5.43
CA HIS A 16 5.63 6.01 4.57
C HIS A 16 5.05 5.77 3.18
N TYR A 17 3.98 6.49 2.86
CA TYR A 17 3.34 6.48 1.57
C TYR A 17 3.44 7.85 0.92
N SER A 18 3.50 7.86 -0.41
CA SER A 18 3.50 9.07 -1.20
C SER A 18 2.44 8.96 -2.27
N LEU A 19 1.69 10.02 -2.53
CA LEU A 19 0.66 10.02 -3.56
C LEU A 19 1.27 9.61 -4.91
N ALA A 20 0.80 8.51 -5.48
CA ALA A 20 1.25 8.02 -6.77
C ALA A 20 0.53 8.80 -7.87
N THR A 21 1.28 9.51 -8.69
CA THR A 21 0.75 10.22 -9.87
C THR A 21 0.65 9.30 -11.09
N THR A 22 1.35 8.16 -11.06
CA THR A 22 1.33 7.11 -12.07
C THR A 22 1.14 5.76 -11.40
N THR A 23 0.46 4.82 -12.07
CA THR A 23 0.33 3.44 -11.58
C THR A 23 1.69 2.76 -11.71
N PRO A 24 2.40 2.46 -10.61
CA PRO A 24 3.65 1.73 -10.67
C PRO A 24 3.33 0.29 -11.07
N THR A 25 4.14 -0.27 -11.96
CA THR A 25 4.10 -1.70 -12.20
C THR A 25 4.65 -2.39 -10.95
N CYS A 26 3.83 -3.17 -10.28
CA CYS A 26 4.23 -4.01 -9.15
C CYS A 26 4.45 -5.43 -9.67
N PRO A 27 5.63 -5.73 -10.23
CA PRO A 27 5.89 -7.06 -10.76
C PRO A 27 5.91 -8.09 -9.63
N PRO A 28 5.41 -9.30 -9.88
CA PRO A 28 5.58 -10.42 -8.96
C PRO A 28 7.07 -10.77 -8.84
N PRO A 29 7.50 -11.45 -7.76
CA PRO A 29 6.72 -12.02 -6.63
C PRO A 29 6.18 -11.00 -5.63
N THR A 30 5.08 -11.30 -4.95
CA THR A 30 4.35 -10.41 -4.02
C THR A 30 4.92 -10.44 -2.58
N GLN A 31 6.20 -10.06 -2.41
CA GLN A 31 6.93 -10.18 -1.14
C GLN A 31 6.92 -8.91 -0.26
N GLN A 32 6.79 -7.73 -0.86
CA GLN A 32 6.87 -6.44 -0.16
C GLN A 32 5.79 -5.46 -0.61
N MET A 33 5.45 -4.48 0.22
CA MET A 33 4.50 -3.44 -0.17
C MET A 33 4.98 -2.68 -1.39
N CYS A 34 4.07 -2.55 -2.37
CA CYS A 34 4.29 -1.75 -3.55
C CYS A 34 3.43 -0.50 -3.51
N THR A 35 2.13 -0.69 -3.59
CA THR A 35 1.15 0.39 -3.59
C THR A 35 -0.04 0.07 -2.72
N LEU A 36 -0.67 1.12 -2.24
CA LEU A 36 -1.87 1.08 -1.43
C LEU A 36 -2.91 2.00 -2.05
N GLN A 37 -4.10 1.48 -2.29
CA GLN A 37 -5.25 2.27 -2.67
C GLN A 37 -6.01 2.65 -1.40
N ALA A 38 -6.14 3.95 -1.16
CA ALA A 38 -6.82 4.45 0.03
C ALA A 38 -7.52 5.78 -0.26
N MET A 39 -8.29 6.28 0.69
CA MET A 39 -8.73 7.68 0.63
C MET A 39 -7.55 8.60 0.94
N ASN A 40 -7.51 9.78 0.33
CA ASN A 40 -6.52 10.80 0.70
C ASN A 40 -7.08 11.62 1.85
N ASP A 41 -6.31 11.77 2.92
CA ASP A 41 -6.68 12.55 4.12
C ASP A 41 -6.69 14.08 3.88
N GLY A 42 -6.48 14.53 2.64
CA GLY A 42 -6.32 15.94 2.29
C GLY A 42 -4.88 16.46 2.47
N ALA A 43 -4.01 15.68 3.11
CA ALA A 43 -2.59 15.97 3.29
C ALA A 43 -1.66 15.15 2.37
N ASN A 44 -2.20 14.54 1.32
CA ASN A 44 -1.48 13.61 0.42
C ASN A 44 -1.00 12.32 1.10
N ASN A 45 -1.68 11.93 2.17
CA ASN A 45 -1.45 10.69 2.89
C ASN A 45 -2.64 9.73 2.74
N PRO A 46 -2.42 8.42 2.67
CA PRO A 46 -3.50 7.45 2.69
C PRO A 46 -4.17 7.43 4.07
N VAL A 47 -5.50 7.39 4.09
CA VAL A 47 -6.28 7.10 5.28
C VAL A 47 -6.22 5.59 5.53
N ILE A 48 -5.32 5.18 6.44
CA ILE A 48 -5.17 3.78 6.86
C ILE A 48 -6.15 3.51 7.99
N THR A 49 -7.32 2.97 7.65
CA THR A 49 -8.29 2.44 8.63
C THR A 49 -7.81 1.10 9.18
N ASP A 50 -8.33 0.67 10.33
CA ASP A 50 -8.01 -0.66 10.89
C ASP A 50 -8.28 -1.81 9.90
N ALA A 51 -9.34 -1.71 9.10
CA ALA A 51 -9.65 -2.70 8.07
C ALA A 51 -8.55 -2.75 6.99
N LEU A 52 -8.09 -1.59 6.51
CA LEU A 52 -7.03 -1.51 5.52
C LEU A 52 -5.69 -1.98 6.10
N LYS A 53 -5.41 -1.64 7.35
CA LYS A 53 -4.22 -2.11 8.08
C LYS A 53 -4.22 -3.64 8.21
N ASN A 54 -5.35 -4.24 8.56
CA ASN A 54 -5.48 -5.70 8.59
C ASN A 54 -5.30 -6.31 7.20
N GLU A 55 -5.84 -5.68 6.16
CA GLU A 55 -5.64 -6.13 4.77
C GLU A 55 -4.15 -6.12 4.41
N ILE A 56 -3.43 -5.03 4.71
CA ILE A 56 -1.98 -4.90 4.47
C ILE A 56 -1.21 -6.01 5.17
N ILE A 57 -1.48 -6.24 6.46
CA ILE A 57 -0.80 -7.27 7.25
C ILE A 57 -1.11 -8.66 6.67
N ASN A 58 -2.36 -8.92 6.31
CA ASN A 58 -2.76 -10.21 5.75
C ASN A 58 -2.12 -10.45 4.37
N SER A 59 -2.12 -9.43 3.51
CA SER A 59 -1.45 -9.46 2.22
C SER A 59 0.04 -9.74 2.36
N LEU A 60 0.75 -9.02 3.24
CA LEU A 60 2.18 -9.23 3.46
C LEU A 60 2.50 -10.60 4.05
N GLN A 61 1.72 -11.07 5.02
CA GLN A 61 1.95 -12.38 5.64
C GLN A 61 1.67 -13.56 4.71
N ASN A 62 0.67 -13.43 3.83
CA ASN A 62 0.34 -14.47 2.86
C ASN A 62 1.02 -14.26 1.51
N GLU A 63 1.78 -13.16 1.36
CA GLU A 63 2.42 -12.76 0.11
C GLU A 63 1.42 -12.69 -1.05
N ILE A 64 0.23 -12.13 -0.82
CA ILE A 64 -0.85 -12.00 -1.81
C ILE A 64 -1.31 -10.55 -1.98
N ASN A 65 -1.68 -10.19 -3.20
CA ASN A 65 -2.34 -8.91 -3.46
C ASN A 65 -3.73 -8.91 -2.83
N GLY A 66 -4.03 -7.83 -2.10
CA GLY A 66 -5.35 -7.54 -1.57
C GLY A 66 -6.22 -6.78 -2.57
N LEU A 67 -7.37 -6.31 -2.09
CA LEU A 67 -8.31 -5.48 -2.84
C LEU A 67 -7.76 -4.07 -3.06
N ASN A 68 -7.14 -3.54 -2.02
CA ASN A 68 -6.57 -2.20 -1.95
C ASN A 68 -5.05 -2.25 -1.83
N VAL A 69 -4.49 -3.42 -1.55
CA VAL A 69 -3.06 -3.63 -1.29
C VAL A 69 -2.42 -4.35 -2.45
N SER A 70 -1.39 -3.76 -3.06
CA SER A 70 -0.56 -4.44 -4.05
C SER A 70 0.86 -4.61 -3.54
N LEU A 71 1.39 -5.81 -3.71
CA LEU A 71 2.74 -6.22 -3.34
C LEU A 71 3.62 -6.33 -4.59
N LYS A 72 4.94 -6.21 -4.39
CA LYS A 72 5.98 -6.31 -5.41
C LYS A 72 7.12 -7.19 -4.94
N SER A 73 8.01 -7.53 -5.86
CA SER A 73 9.24 -8.24 -5.53
C SER A 73 10.12 -7.39 -4.63
N ARG A 74 10.80 -8.04 -3.69
CA ARG A 74 11.79 -7.41 -2.83
C ARG A 74 13.02 -6.94 -3.61
#